data_AF-A0A6P6D0X2-F1
#
_entry.id   AF-A0A6P6D0X2-F1
#
_cell.length_a   1.000
_cell.length_b   1.000
_cell.length_c   1.000
_cell.angle_alpha   90.00
_cell.angle_beta   90.00
_cell.angle_gamma   90.00
#
_symmetry.space_group_name_H-M   'P 1'
#
loop_
_entity.id
_entity.type
_entity.pdbx_description
1 polymer ?
#
loop_
_entity_poly.entity_id
_entity_poly.type
_entity_poly.pdbx_seq_one_letter_code
_entity_poly.pdbx_strand_id
1 'polypeptide(L)'
;MAWVAAGTGDASNLQGIVVVEKTQISEQYFPAIQKFTVLDLGMVLLPVANQMEASCLIIQLVQEQIKEPRKNPFLGRKQTLISEPALLRTVQQIPGVGKVKAPLLLQKFPSIQQLSNASIQELEQVVGQAVAQQIYVFFTQSR
;
A
#
# COMPACT_ATOMS: atom_id res chain seq x y z
N MET A 1 -2.60 -13.37 33.06
CA MET A 1 -1.97 -14.57 32.49
C MET A 1 -1.76 -14.30 31.01
N ALA A 2 -0.52 -14.28 30.52
CA ALA A 2 -0.22 -14.05 29.11
C ALA A 2 0.19 -15.38 28.47
N TRP A 3 -0.34 -15.69 27.29
CA TRP A 3 -0.02 -16.90 26.54
C TRP A 3 0.69 -16.50 25.25
N VAL A 4 1.77 -17.20 24.90
CA VAL A 4 2.49 -17.03 23.64
C VAL A 4 2.07 -18.16 22.70
N ALA A 5 1.49 -17.82 21.56
CA ALA A 5 1.30 -18.76 20.46
C ALA A 5 2.58 -18.71 19.60
N ALA A 6 3.37 -19.79 19.64
CA ALA A 6 4.59 -19.93 18.86
C ALA A 6 4.29 -20.70 17.55
N GLY A 7 4.49 -20.06 16.40
CA GLY A 7 4.50 -20.74 15.11
C GLY A 7 5.83 -21.46 14.91
N THR A 8 5.80 -22.74 14.52
CA THR A 8 6.99 -23.60 14.38
C THR A 8 7.91 -23.13 13.24
N GLY A 9 9.13 -22.73 13.58
CA GLY A 9 10.26 -22.48 12.68
C GLY A 9 11.54 -22.32 13.50
N ASP A 10 12.71 -22.57 12.90
CA ASP A 10 14.04 -22.44 13.55
C ASP A 10 14.12 -21.19 14.43
N ALA A 11 14.85 -21.24 15.55
CA ALA A 11 14.86 -20.19 16.58
C ALA A 11 15.15 -18.76 16.05
N SER A 12 15.75 -18.62 14.87
CA SER A 12 16.00 -17.35 14.17
C SER A 12 14.83 -16.82 13.32
N ASN A 13 13.73 -17.56 13.17
CA ASN A 13 12.57 -17.20 12.33
C ASN A 13 11.21 -17.42 13.04
N LEU A 14 11.21 -17.44 14.37
CA LEU A 14 10.00 -17.61 15.16
C LEU A 14 9.14 -16.32 15.11
N GLN A 15 7.97 -16.38 14.49
CA GLN A 15 6.95 -15.33 14.59
C GLN A 15 6.02 -15.64 15.75
N GLY A 16 6.17 -14.89 16.85
CA GLY A 16 5.31 -15.04 18.04
C GLY A 16 4.13 -14.06 18.02
N ILE A 17 2.95 -14.56 18.41
CA ILE A 17 1.76 -13.75 18.67
C ILE A 17 1.46 -13.82 20.17
N VAL A 18 1.33 -12.66 20.80
CA VAL A 18 1.00 -12.55 22.23
C VAL A 18 -0.50 -12.34 22.37
N VAL A 19 -1.16 -13.23 23.13
CA VAL A 19 -2.59 -13.08 23.48
C VAL A 19 -2.68 -12.70 24.95
N VAL A 20 -3.32 -11.57 25.24
CA VAL A 20 -3.42 -11.04 26.62
C VAL A 20 -4.87 -10.81 27.02
N GLU A 21 -5.22 -11.26 28.22
CA GLU A 21 -6.54 -10.99 28.77
C GLU A 21 -6.63 -9.54 29.27
N LYS A 22 -7.45 -8.73 28.60
CA LYS A 22 -7.74 -7.34 28.94
C LYS A 22 -9.13 -7.25 29.59
N THR A 23 -9.14 -7.29 30.93
CA THR A 23 -10.31 -7.08 31.77
C THR A 23 -10.28 -5.70 32.41
N GLN A 24 -11.36 -5.29 33.09
CA GLN A 24 -11.39 -4.02 33.84
C GLN A 24 -10.22 -3.87 34.83
N ILE A 25 -9.72 -4.99 35.38
CA ILE A 25 -8.61 -4.98 36.34
C ILE A 25 -7.26 -4.85 35.64
N SER A 26 -7.07 -5.54 34.51
CA SER A 26 -5.79 -5.55 33.77
C SER A 26 -5.64 -4.40 32.79
N GLU A 27 -6.72 -3.65 32.51
CA GLU A 27 -6.73 -2.53 31.55
C GLU A 27 -5.67 -1.47 31.84
N GLN A 28 -5.45 -1.14 33.11
CA GLN A 28 -4.44 -0.15 33.52
C GLN A 28 -3.00 -0.53 33.10
N TYR A 29 -2.70 -1.82 32.96
CA TYR A 29 -1.37 -2.31 32.60
C TYR A 29 -1.22 -2.50 31.09
N PHE A 30 -2.32 -2.53 30.35
CA PHE A 30 -2.33 -2.81 28.92
C PHE A 30 -1.48 -1.83 28.08
N PRO A 31 -1.48 -0.50 28.32
CA PRO A 31 -0.65 0.42 27.54
C PRO A 31 0.85 0.12 27.63
N ALA A 32 1.34 -0.24 28.82
CA ALA A 32 2.75 -0.59 29.01
C ALA A 32 3.11 -1.89 28.26
N ILE A 33 2.24 -2.89 28.34
CA ILE A 33 2.40 -4.16 27.63
C ILE A 33 2.34 -3.95 26.11
N GLN A 34 1.41 -3.14 25.61
CA GLN A 34 1.29 -2.84 24.19
C GLN A 34 2.52 -2.12 23.65
N LYS A 35 3.03 -1.11 24.38
CA LYS A 35 4.27 -0.42 24.00
C LYS A 35 5.41 -1.43 23.87
N PHE A 36 5.62 -2.24 24.91
CA PHE A 36 6.70 -3.20 24.93
C PHE A 36 6.57 -4.27 23.82
N THR A 37 5.41 -4.90 23.70
CA THR A 37 5.22 -5.99 22.73
C THR A 37 5.18 -5.52 21.28
N VAL A 38 4.47 -4.44 20.99
CA VAL A 38 4.24 -4.00 19.60
C VAL A 38 5.34 -3.06 19.11
N LEU A 39 5.76 -2.10 19.94
CA LEU A 39 6.72 -1.08 19.52
C LEU A 39 8.16 -1.50 19.80
N ASP A 40 8.45 -2.04 20.99
CA ASP A 40 9.83 -2.37 21.38
C ASP A 40 10.26 -3.75 20.82
N LEU A 41 9.36 -4.75 20.80
CA LEU A 41 9.65 -6.11 20.29
C LEU A 41 9.18 -6.36 18.84
N GLY A 42 8.33 -5.50 18.27
CA GLY A 42 7.79 -5.68 16.91
C GLY A 42 6.88 -6.91 16.75
N MET A 43 6.34 -7.44 17.85
CA MET A 43 5.45 -8.60 17.85
C MET A 43 3.98 -8.19 17.74
N VAL A 44 3.12 -9.15 17.38
CA VAL A 44 1.67 -8.95 17.37
C VAL A 44 1.10 -9.16 18.77
N LEU A 45 0.28 -8.21 19.24
CA LEU A 45 -0.45 -8.30 20.51
C LEU A 45 -1.97 -8.30 20.25
N LEU A 46 -2.67 -9.32 20.73
CA LEU A 46 -4.12 -9.46 20.59
C LEU A 46 -4.78 -9.45 21.99
N PRO A 47 -5.54 -8.39 22.35
CA PRO A 47 -6.32 -8.37 23.58
C PRO A 47 -7.58 -9.23 23.46
N VAL A 48 -7.93 -9.94 24.54
CA VAL A 48 -9.17 -10.72 24.67
C VAL A 48 -9.83 -10.43 26.02
N ALA A 49 -11.15 -10.41 26.09
CA ALA A 49 -11.88 -10.15 27.33
C ALA A 49 -11.95 -11.38 28.26
N ASN A 50 -11.84 -12.60 27.68
CA ASN A 50 -11.90 -13.86 28.41
C ASN A 50 -11.31 -15.01 27.57
N GLN A 51 -11.21 -16.19 28.18
CA GLN A 51 -10.65 -17.39 27.54
C GLN A 51 -11.50 -17.93 26.38
N MET A 52 -12.81 -17.69 26.37
CA MET A 52 -13.68 -18.12 25.28
C MET A 52 -13.42 -17.28 24.02
N GLU A 53 -13.25 -15.96 24.17
CA GLU A 53 -12.81 -15.13 23.06
C GLU A 53 -11.42 -15.56 22.56
N ALA A 54 -10.51 -15.89 23.48
CA ALA A 54 -9.18 -16.40 23.14
C ALA A 54 -9.23 -17.67 22.30
N SER A 55 -10.07 -18.65 22.65
CA SER A 55 -10.17 -19.90 21.90
C SER A 55 -10.76 -19.70 20.51
N CYS A 56 -11.81 -18.88 20.36
CA CYS A 56 -12.34 -18.48 19.05
C CYS A 56 -11.27 -17.79 18.18
N LEU A 57 -10.50 -16.88 18.78
CA LEU A 57 -9.45 -16.15 18.08
C LEU A 57 -8.34 -17.08 17.60
N ILE A 58 -7.89 -18.02 18.44
CA ILE A 58 -6.86 -19.00 18.07
C ILE A 58 -7.34 -19.89 16.91
N ILE A 59 -8.60 -20.34 16.94
CA ILE A 59 -9.19 -21.12 15.83
C ILE A 59 -9.12 -20.30 14.53
N GLN A 60 -9.48 -19.01 14.58
CA GLN A 60 -9.42 -18.15 13.40
C GLN A 60 -7.99 -17.96 12.88
N LEU A 61 -7.00 -17.80 13.78
CA LEU A 61 -5.59 -17.67 13.40
C LEU A 61 -5.09 -18.92 12.66
N VAL A 62 -5.43 -20.10 13.17
CA VAL A 62 -5.05 -21.38 12.52
C VAL A 62 -5.74 -21.50 11.15
N GLN A 63 -7.03 -21.18 11.07
CA GLN A 63 -7.76 -21.20 9.80
C GLN A 63 -7.15 -20.24 8.78
N GLU A 64 -6.71 -19.05 9.20
CA GLU A 64 -6.08 -18.09 8.32
C GLU A 64 -4.67 -18.53 7.88
N GLN A 65 -3.91 -19.19 8.75
CA GLN A 65 -2.58 -19.72 8.43
C GLN A 65 -2.63 -20.90 7.45
N ILE A 66 -3.67 -21.74 7.52
CA ILE A 66 -3.86 -22.89 6.61
C ILE A 66 -4.36 -22.44 5.22
N LYS A 67 -5.06 -21.31 5.13
CA LYS A 67 -5.52 -20.78 3.84
C LYS A 67 -4.34 -20.32 3.00
N GLU A 68 -4.49 -20.46 1.69
CA GLU A 68 -3.52 -19.89 0.75
C GLU A 68 -3.41 -18.37 0.96
N PRO A 69 -2.20 -17.79 1.05
CA PRO A 69 -2.02 -16.35 1.27
C PRO A 69 -2.73 -15.46 0.25
N ARG A 70 -2.96 -15.97 -0.97
CA ARG A 70 -3.68 -15.26 -2.04
C ARG A 70 -5.17 -15.05 -1.76
N LYS A 71 -5.76 -15.82 -0.85
CA LYS A 71 -7.15 -15.64 -0.40
C LYS A 71 -7.31 -14.44 0.52
N ASN A 72 -6.21 -13.98 1.14
CA ASN A 72 -6.21 -12.74 1.89
C ASN A 72 -6.22 -11.55 0.90
N PRO A 73 -7.28 -10.72 0.87
CA PRO A 73 -7.42 -9.64 -0.09
C PRO A 73 -6.36 -8.53 0.06
N PHE A 74 -5.67 -8.48 1.21
CA PHE A 74 -4.57 -7.55 1.47
C PHE A 74 -3.21 -8.09 1.02
N LEU A 75 -3.07 -9.42 0.86
CA LEU A 75 -1.83 -10.06 0.41
C LEU A 75 -1.89 -10.48 -1.07
N GLY A 76 -3.07 -10.43 -1.69
CA GLY A 76 -3.21 -10.57 -3.12
C GLY A 76 -2.31 -9.57 -3.82
N ARG A 77 -1.27 -10.05 -4.50
CA ARG A 77 -0.51 -9.23 -5.46
C ARG A 77 -1.50 -8.73 -6.50
N LYS A 78 -2.02 -7.52 -6.32
CA LYS A 78 -2.51 -6.73 -7.43
C LYS A 78 -1.30 -6.54 -8.31
N GLN A 79 -1.16 -7.36 -9.35
CA GLN A 79 -0.37 -6.96 -10.50
C GLN A 79 -0.98 -5.62 -10.89
N THR A 80 -0.28 -4.54 -10.53
CA THR A 80 -0.62 -3.20 -10.95
C THR A 80 -0.28 -3.12 -12.42
N LEU A 81 -1.06 -3.82 -13.24
CA LEU A 81 -1.22 -3.45 -14.63
C LEU A 81 -1.72 -2.03 -14.57
N ILE A 82 -0.82 -1.08 -14.85
CA ILE A 82 -1.17 0.33 -14.98
C ILE A 82 -2.28 0.34 -16.02
N SER A 83 -3.51 0.55 -15.58
CA SER A 83 -4.64 0.56 -16.49
C SER A 83 -4.48 1.80 -17.36
N GLU A 84 -4.65 1.68 -18.68
CA GLU A 84 -4.60 2.84 -19.61
C GLU A 84 -5.44 4.05 -19.14
N PRO A 85 -6.60 3.89 -18.50
CA PRO A 85 -7.34 5.01 -17.91
C PRO A 85 -6.59 5.78 -16.83
N ALA A 86 -5.74 5.10 -16.04
CA ALA A 86 -4.92 5.73 -15.02
C ALA A 86 -3.79 6.55 -15.66
N LEU A 87 -3.18 6.03 -16.73
CA LEU A 87 -2.17 6.74 -17.52
C LEU A 87 -2.78 8.03 -18.12
N LEU A 88 -3.95 7.93 -18.73
CA LEU A 88 -4.69 9.08 -19.27
C LEU A 88 -5.02 10.12 -18.20
N ARG A 89 -5.47 9.68 -17.01
CA ARG A 89 -5.75 10.59 -15.89
C ARG A 89 -4.49 11.34 -15.46
N THR A 90 -3.34 10.66 -15.40
CA THR A 90 -2.05 11.29 -15.06
C THR A 90 -1.67 12.35 -16.07
N VAL A 91 -1.79 12.07 -17.37
CA VAL A 91 -1.52 13.05 -18.43
C VAL A 91 -2.49 14.23 -18.39
N GLN A 92 -3.74 14.01 -18.00
CA GLN A 92 -4.73 15.09 -17.82
C GLN A 92 -4.44 16.02 -16.62
N GLN A 93 -3.52 15.66 -15.71
CA GLN A 93 -3.08 16.57 -14.64
C GLN A 93 -2.12 17.65 -15.14
N ILE A 94 -1.59 17.49 -16.36
CA ILE A 94 -0.66 18.46 -16.93
C ILE A 94 -1.45 19.72 -17.33
N PRO A 95 -1.00 20.93 -16.94
CA PRO A 95 -1.68 22.17 -17.31
C PRO A 95 -1.89 22.29 -18.82
N GLY A 96 -3.11 22.62 -19.24
CA GLY A 96 -3.47 22.76 -20.65
C GLY A 96 -3.74 21.44 -21.40
N VAL A 97 -3.57 20.28 -20.76
CA VAL A 97 -3.85 18.96 -21.34
C VAL A 97 -5.18 18.41 -20.84
N GLY A 98 -6.22 18.51 -21.65
CA GLY A 98 -7.55 17.99 -21.35
C GLY A 98 -7.83 16.58 -21.89
N LYS A 99 -9.08 16.14 -21.80
CA LYS A 99 -9.57 14.81 -22.24
C LYS A 99 -9.30 14.50 -23.72
N VAL A 100 -9.19 15.53 -24.57
CA VAL A 100 -8.94 15.38 -26.02
C VAL A 100 -7.44 15.33 -26.32
N LYS A 101 -6.64 16.15 -25.63
CA LYS A 101 -5.19 16.25 -25.89
C LYS A 101 -4.39 15.12 -25.25
N ALA A 102 -4.84 14.62 -24.10
CA ALA A 102 -4.19 13.51 -23.40
C ALA A 102 -4.03 12.23 -24.25
N PRO A 103 -5.08 11.70 -24.91
CA PRO A 103 -4.93 10.51 -25.75
C PRO A 103 -4.08 10.78 -27.00
N LEU A 104 -4.14 11.97 -27.60
CA LEU A 104 -3.30 12.33 -28.75
C LEU A 104 -1.81 12.38 -28.38
N LEU A 105 -1.49 12.93 -27.21
CA LEU A 105 -0.13 12.91 -26.68
C LEU A 105 0.35 11.49 -26.39
N LEU A 106 -0.49 10.64 -25.81
CA LEU A 106 -0.11 9.24 -25.54
C LEU A 106 -0.02 8.38 -26.80
N GLN A 107 -0.72 8.71 -27.90
CA GLN A 107 -0.52 8.06 -29.19
C GLN A 107 0.87 8.35 -29.77
N LYS A 108 1.38 9.58 -29.61
CA LYS A 108 2.70 9.96 -30.10
C LYS A 108 3.82 9.57 -29.13
N PHE A 109 3.55 9.66 -27.83
CA PHE A 109 4.48 9.35 -26.74
C PHE A 109 3.86 8.27 -25.83
N PRO A 110 4.04 6.98 -26.14
CA PRO A 110 3.38 5.87 -25.44
C PRO A 110 3.72 5.72 -23.96
N SER A 111 4.66 6.51 -23.42
CA SER A 111 5.00 6.50 -21.99
C SER A 111 5.17 7.93 -21.44
N ILE A 112 4.92 8.08 -20.13
CA ILE A 112 5.14 9.36 -19.43
C ILE A 112 6.61 9.79 -19.53
N GLN A 113 7.54 8.84 -19.52
CA GLN A 113 8.97 9.11 -19.67
C GLN A 113 9.32 9.68 -21.05
N GLN A 114 8.69 9.18 -22.12
CA GLN A 114 8.88 9.76 -23.45
C GLN A 114 8.24 11.14 -23.55
N LEU A 115 7.07 11.32 -22.93
CA LEU A 115 6.40 12.62 -22.87
C LEU A 115 7.23 13.68 -22.12
N SER A 116 7.89 13.30 -21.01
CA SER A 116 8.71 14.23 -20.23
C SER A 116 10.00 14.64 -20.93
N ASN A 117 10.56 13.76 -21.77
CA ASN A 117 11.80 14.02 -22.51
C ASN A 117 11.56 14.58 -23.92
N ALA A 118 10.29 14.76 -24.33
CA ALA A 118 9.94 15.30 -25.63
C ALA A 118 10.40 16.75 -25.78
N SER A 119 10.90 17.10 -26.97
CA SER A 119 11.24 18.48 -27.29
C SER A 119 10.00 19.33 -27.53
N ILE A 120 10.13 20.65 -27.39
CA ILE A 120 9.02 21.60 -27.61
C ILE A 120 8.46 21.45 -29.04
N GLN A 121 9.33 21.27 -30.04
CA GLN A 121 8.95 21.09 -31.45
C GLN A 121 8.10 19.82 -31.67
N GLU A 122 8.40 18.73 -30.96
CA GLU A 122 7.63 17.50 -31.10
C GLU A 122 6.27 17.58 -30.40
N LEU A 123 6.19 18.33 -29.29
CA LEU A 123 4.94 18.61 -28.57
C LEU A 123 4.03 19.57 -29.37
N GLU A 124 4.61 20.58 -30.03
CA GLU A 124 3.91 21.56 -30.87
C GLU A 124 3.04 20.91 -31.95
N GLN A 125 3.54 19.84 -32.58
CA GLN A 125 2.83 19.08 -33.61
C GLN A 125 1.51 18.46 -33.13
N VAL A 126 1.30 18.33 -31.81
CA VAL A 126 0.09 17.70 -31.22
C VAL A 126 -0.79 18.72 -30.52
N VAL A 127 -0.22 19.68 -29.79
CA VAL A 127 -0.99 20.56 -28.87
C VAL A 127 -0.86 22.06 -29.16
N GLY A 128 0.02 22.45 -30.09
CA GLY A 128 0.34 23.84 -30.44
C GLY A 128 1.35 24.52 -29.51
N GLN A 129 1.94 25.63 -29.97
CA GLN A 129 3.05 26.37 -29.32
C GLN A 129 2.86 26.63 -27.83
N ALA A 130 1.75 27.28 -27.47
CA ALA A 130 1.52 27.74 -26.11
C ALA A 130 1.42 26.57 -25.11
N VAL A 131 0.75 25.49 -25.52
CA VAL A 131 0.57 24.31 -24.66
C VAL A 131 1.84 23.46 -24.63
N ALA A 132 2.57 23.34 -25.75
CA ALA A 132 3.85 22.64 -25.80
C ALA A 132 4.87 23.27 -24.84
N GLN A 133 4.97 24.60 -24.80
CA GLN A 133 5.82 25.31 -23.84
C GLN A 133 5.38 25.07 -22.39
N GLN A 134 4.08 25.09 -22.10
CA GLN A 134 3.56 24.81 -20.75
C GLN A 134 3.91 23.39 -20.28
N ILE A 135 3.76 22.39 -21.16
CA ILE A 135 4.12 21.00 -20.86
C ILE A 135 5.64 20.88 -20.61
N TYR A 136 6.46 21.47 -21.48
CA TYR A 136 7.91 21.40 -21.35
C TYR A 136 8.40 22.07 -20.06
N VAL A 137 7.88 23.26 -19.75
CA VAL A 137 8.17 23.97 -18.49
C VAL A 137 7.69 23.15 -17.29
N PHE A 138 6.50 22.53 -17.36
CA PHE A 138 6.00 21.67 -16.27
C PHE A 138 6.98 20.52 -15.92
N PHE A 139 7.65 19.93 -16.92
CA PHE A 139 8.62 18.84 -16.68
C PHE A 139 10.04 19.32 -16.34
N THR A 140 10.46 20.49 -16.83
CA THR A 140 11.85 20.98 -16.66
C THR A 140 12.02 21.99 -15.53
N GLN A 141 10.94 22.66 -15.10
CA GLN A 141 10.98 23.60 -14.01
C GLN A 141 11.16 22.84 -12.69
N SER A 142 12.40 22.78 -12.23
CA SER A 142 12.75 22.28 -10.89
C SER A 142 12.18 23.24 -9.84
N ARG A 143 11.44 22.71 -8.88
CA ARG A 143 11.02 23.42 -7.67
C ARG A 143 12.09 23.34 -6.60
#